data_AF-A0AAJ4BH89-F1
#
_entry.id   AF-A0AAJ4BH89-F1
#
_cell.length_a   1.000
_cell.length_b   1.000
_cell.length_c   1.000
_cell.angle_alpha   90.00
_cell.angle_beta   90.00
_cell.angle_gamma   90.00
#
_symmetry.space_group_name_H-M   'P 1'
#
loop_
_entity.id
_entity.type
_entity.pdbx_description
1 polymer ?
#
loop_
_entity_poly.entity_id
_entity_poly.type
_entity_poly.pdbx_seq_one_letter_code
_entity_poly.pdbx_strand_id
1 'polypeptide(L)'
;MLLRTIEVSDADGQLLNAVVLCGFTATYIDRQFLVYSLNEKLGDNLIKIYLSPLKNEGSVLNLCNAPPEILTTATQVLKSIIHDACSTKAIQTESTYAVMDLGDKEIQSSVGTTPHCLKISEAWLRSLLSYHPSSSVDTSASPSMHNNFVAPSIPNDDSPSKTANYCASSQVHYMTTAPVLNKIEPLMYATGGASAVVSAPFIEPAAPAPSALTGNHLAKPLDQNISKKIETNLKSLIASVTNHKETLLAQYVELKDRQEKLEQRERLLLIRELALSKQEDELAMDIRSLQAAEQQINNLMRS
;
A
#
# COMPACT_ATOMS: atom_id res chain seq x y z
N MET A 1 5.90 9.81 -12.19
CA MET A 1 5.55 10.05 -10.77
C MET A 1 6.76 9.67 -9.92
N LEU A 2 7.18 10.47 -8.93
CA LEU A 2 8.30 10.08 -8.05
C LEU A 2 7.79 9.19 -6.90
N LEU A 3 8.34 7.97 -6.80
CA LEU A 3 8.16 7.11 -5.64
C LEU A 3 8.93 7.71 -4.46
N ARG A 4 8.22 8.11 -3.41
CA ARG A 4 8.82 8.61 -2.16
C ARG A 4 8.05 8.10 -0.95
N THR A 5 8.70 8.10 0.20
CA THR A 5 8.10 7.71 1.47
C THR A 5 7.68 8.95 2.24
N ILE A 6 6.55 8.88 2.93
CA ILE A 6 6.04 9.90 3.85
C ILE A 6 5.68 9.25 5.19
N GLU A 7 5.62 10.05 6.25
CA GLU A 7 5.16 9.62 7.56
C GLU A 7 3.67 9.91 7.71
N VAL A 8 2.88 8.90 8.08
CA VAL A 8 1.44 9.00 8.30
C VAL A 8 1.11 8.49 9.69
N SER A 9 0.27 9.20 10.42
CA SER A 9 -0.16 8.77 11.76
C SER A 9 -1.34 7.81 11.68
N ASP A 10 -1.27 6.70 12.40
CA ASP A 10 -2.42 5.80 12.60
C ASP A 10 -3.41 6.37 13.64
N ALA A 11 -4.56 5.70 13.83
CA ALA A 11 -5.58 6.01 14.83
C ALA A 11 -5.01 6.08 16.26
N ASP A 12 -3.98 5.29 16.55
CA ASP A 12 -3.28 5.27 17.84
C ASP A 12 -2.17 6.34 17.95
N GLY A 13 -2.03 7.21 16.94
CA GLY A 13 -1.01 8.26 16.88
C GLY A 13 0.41 7.77 16.56
N GLN A 14 0.57 6.49 16.22
CA GLN A 14 1.84 5.91 15.79
C GLN A 14 2.22 6.40 14.40
N LEU A 15 3.47 6.81 14.20
CA LEU A 15 4.00 7.22 12.89
C LEU A 15 4.37 5.98 12.07
N LEU A 16 3.75 5.86 10.90
CA LEU A 16 3.94 4.77 9.94
C LEU A 16 4.58 5.30 8.66
N ASN A 17 5.48 4.51 8.09
CA ASN A 17 6.09 4.80 6.80
C ASN A 17 5.14 4.38 5.66
N ALA A 18 4.68 5.35 4.90
CA ALA A 18 3.82 5.15 3.74
C ALA A 18 4.56 5.44 2.44
N VAL A 19 4.38 4.59 1.44
CA VAL A 19 4.88 4.82 0.08
C VAL A 19 3.83 5.58 -0.70
N VAL A 20 4.18 6.75 -1.23
CA VAL A 20 3.33 7.54 -2.12
C VAL A 20 3.24 6.83 -3.46
N LEU A 21 2.00 6.53 -3.88
CA LEU A 21 1.72 5.89 -5.15
C LEU A 21 1.40 6.93 -6.22
N CYS A 22 0.42 7.79 -5.95
CA CYS A 22 0.07 8.87 -6.84
C CYS A 22 -0.63 10.03 -6.10
N GLY A 23 -0.46 11.25 -6.61
CA GLY A 23 -1.29 12.40 -6.25
C GLY A 23 -2.11 12.82 -7.46
N PHE A 24 -3.36 13.25 -7.24
CA PHE A 24 -4.19 13.76 -8.32
C PHE A 24 -5.14 14.86 -7.83
N THR A 25 -5.56 15.70 -8.76
CA THR A 25 -6.64 16.66 -8.57
C THR A 25 -7.88 16.16 -9.30
N ALA A 26 -9.00 16.02 -8.61
CA ALA A 26 -10.30 15.77 -9.23
C ALA A 26 -10.86 17.12 -9.70
N THR A 27 -10.88 17.36 -11.01
CA THR A 27 -11.18 18.67 -11.61
C THR A 27 -12.61 19.12 -11.36
N TYR A 28 -13.57 18.20 -11.37
CA TYR A 28 -15.00 18.50 -11.16
C TYR A 28 -15.33 19.06 -9.77
N ILE A 29 -14.51 18.72 -8.78
CA ILE A 29 -14.70 19.14 -7.39
C ILE A 29 -13.56 20.03 -6.89
N ASP A 30 -12.61 20.35 -7.77
CA ASP A 30 -11.38 21.12 -7.50
C ASP A 30 -10.69 20.74 -6.18
N ARG A 31 -10.51 19.42 -5.98
CA ARG A 31 -9.90 18.87 -4.77
C ARG A 31 -8.74 17.95 -5.09
N GLN A 32 -7.73 18.03 -4.23
CA GLN A 32 -6.51 17.24 -4.34
C GLN A 32 -6.61 16.02 -3.44
N PHE A 33 -6.02 14.93 -3.90
CA PHE A 33 -6.02 13.65 -3.22
C PHE A 33 -4.64 13.00 -3.32
N LEU A 34 -4.30 12.26 -2.28
CA LEU A 34 -3.14 11.40 -2.19
C LEU A 34 -3.59 9.95 -2.14
N VAL A 35 -2.89 9.13 -2.90
CA VAL A 35 -2.94 7.67 -2.80
C VAL A 35 -1.60 7.17 -2.31
N TYR A 36 -1.60 6.41 -1.23
CA TYR A 36 -0.40 5.82 -0.63
C TYR A 36 -0.65 4.38 -0.17
N SER A 37 0.42 3.65 0.13
CA SER A 37 0.34 2.29 0.68
C SER A 37 1.24 2.15 1.91
N LEU A 38 0.76 1.41 2.91
CA LEU A 38 1.52 0.98 4.09
C LEU A 38 2.16 -0.41 3.90
N ASN A 39 2.24 -0.90 2.65
CA ASN A 39 2.78 -2.22 2.31
C ASN A 39 2.03 -3.41 2.94
N GLU A 40 0.73 -3.26 3.18
CA GLU A 40 -0.12 -4.34 3.67
C GLU A 40 -0.64 -5.20 2.50
N LYS A 41 -0.26 -6.48 2.50
CA LYS A 41 -0.77 -7.49 1.56
C LYS A 41 -1.94 -8.25 2.18
N LEU A 42 -3.03 -8.39 1.44
CA LEU A 42 -4.28 -8.98 1.94
C LEU A 42 -4.49 -10.45 1.50
N GLY A 43 -3.59 -11.03 0.70
CA GLY A 43 -3.77 -12.32 0.04
C GLY A 43 -4.20 -12.15 -1.43
N ASP A 44 -4.10 -13.21 -2.23
CA ASP A 44 -4.57 -13.27 -3.63
C ASP A 44 -4.09 -12.12 -4.55
N ASN A 45 -2.82 -11.71 -4.41
CA ASN A 45 -2.22 -10.59 -5.15
C ASN A 45 -2.95 -9.25 -4.94
N LEU A 46 -3.68 -9.09 -3.83
CA LEU A 46 -4.33 -7.85 -3.43
C LEU A 46 -3.48 -7.07 -2.43
N ILE A 47 -3.43 -5.76 -2.64
CA ILE A 47 -2.71 -4.81 -1.82
C ILE A 47 -3.71 -3.79 -1.27
N LYS A 48 -3.51 -3.40 -0.01
CA LYS A 48 -4.26 -2.33 0.62
C LYS A 48 -3.60 -0.98 0.30
N ILE A 49 -4.41 -0.06 -0.21
CA ILE A 49 -4.02 1.33 -0.46
C ILE A 49 -4.95 2.26 0.30
N TYR A 50 -4.49 3.48 0.50
CA TYR A 50 -5.18 4.50 1.26
C TYR A 50 -5.38 5.71 0.38
N LEU A 51 -6.60 6.24 0.39
CA LEU A 51 -6.99 7.46 -0.29
C LEU A 51 -7.25 8.53 0.76
N SER A 52 -6.63 9.69 0.60
CA SER A 52 -6.79 10.81 1.54
C SER A 52 -6.83 12.14 0.80
N PRO A 53 -7.78 13.03 1.14
CA PRO A 53 -7.79 14.41 0.68
C PRO A 53 -6.52 15.14 1.11
N LEU A 54 -6.00 15.96 0.21
CA LEU A 54 -4.92 16.89 0.47
C LEU A 54 -5.47 18.31 0.54
N LYS A 55 -5.04 19.04 1.56
CA LYS A 55 -5.24 20.48 1.64
C LYS A 55 -3.89 21.17 1.47
N ASN A 56 -3.82 22.08 0.50
CA ASN A 56 -2.63 22.88 0.28
C ASN A 56 -2.62 24.07 1.25
N GLU A 57 -1.65 24.09 2.16
CA GLU A 57 -1.40 25.19 3.09
C GLU A 57 -0.01 25.79 2.81
N GLY A 58 0.14 26.36 1.62
CA GLY A 58 1.36 27.04 1.17
C GLY A 58 2.40 26.05 0.63
N SER A 59 3.46 25.80 1.40
CA SER A 59 4.53 24.86 1.04
C SER A 59 4.30 23.44 1.57
N VAL A 60 3.32 23.27 2.45
CA VAL A 60 2.99 22.00 3.11
C VAL A 60 1.64 21.50 2.62
N LEU A 61 1.57 20.19 2.36
CA LEU A 61 0.36 19.48 1.99
C LEU A 61 -0.14 18.68 3.20
N ASN A 62 -1.35 18.96 3.66
CA ASN A 62 -1.91 18.32 4.85
C ASN A 62 -2.92 17.23 4.47
N LEU A 63 -2.73 16.02 5.01
CA LEU A 63 -3.72 14.96 4.97
C LEU A 63 -4.89 15.32 5.89
N CYS A 64 -6.08 15.37 5.31
CA CYS A 64 -7.29 15.81 5.98
C CYS A 64 -8.40 14.77 5.86
N ASN A 65 -9.34 14.78 6.79
CA ASN A 65 -10.58 14.02 6.65
C ASN A 65 -11.51 14.66 5.62
N ALA A 66 -12.26 13.83 4.89
CA ALA A 66 -13.38 14.27 4.06
C ALA A 66 -14.60 13.40 4.29
N PRO A 67 -15.81 13.94 4.07
CA PRO A 67 -17.04 13.16 4.06
C PRO A 67 -16.99 12.04 3.00
N PRO A 68 -17.74 10.94 3.22
CA PRO A 68 -17.73 9.77 2.34
C PRO A 68 -18.15 10.10 0.90
N GLU A 69 -19.00 11.11 0.68
CA GLU A 69 -19.42 11.58 -0.64
C GLU A 69 -18.22 12.06 -1.50
N ILE A 70 -17.29 12.80 -0.88
CA ILE A 70 -16.08 13.26 -1.56
C ILE A 70 -15.13 12.09 -1.83
N LEU A 71 -15.01 11.16 -0.89
CA LEU A 71 -14.15 9.97 -1.03
C LEU A 71 -14.66 8.99 -2.09
N THR A 72 -15.98 8.82 -2.21
CA THR A 72 -16.58 7.99 -3.28
C THR A 72 -16.34 8.60 -4.65
N THR A 73 -16.49 9.92 -4.78
CA THR A 73 -16.16 10.66 -6.02
C THR A 73 -14.67 10.50 -6.36
N ALA A 74 -13.78 10.70 -5.39
CA ALA A 74 -12.34 10.52 -5.57
C ALA A 74 -11.98 9.07 -5.92
N THR A 75 -12.71 8.08 -5.41
CA THR A 75 -12.54 6.67 -5.76
C THR A 75 -12.94 6.39 -7.21
N GLN A 76 -14.01 7.02 -7.72
CA GLN A 76 -14.40 6.93 -9.13
C GLN A 76 -13.34 7.55 -10.05
N VAL A 77 -12.79 8.70 -9.65
CA VAL A 77 -11.68 9.34 -10.38
C VAL A 77 -10.44 8.43 -10.36
N LEU A 78 -10.07 7.87 -9.21
CA LEU A 78 -8.96 6.93 -9.10
C LEU A 78 -9.15 5.68 -9.98
N LYS A 79 -10.38 5.14 -10.07
CA LYS A 79 -10.69 4.04 -10.99
C LYS A 79 -10.45 4.43 -12.45
N SER A 80 -10.80 5.66 -12.83
CA SER A 80 -10.55 6.18 -14.17
C SER A 80 -9.05 6.31 -14.45
N ILE A 81 -8.27 6.82 -13.50
CA ILE A 81 -6.81 6.88 -13.58
C ILE A 81 -6.21 5.47 -13.77
N ILE A 82 -6.66 4.50 -12.96
CA ILE A 82 -6.17 3.11 -13.05
C ILE A 82 -6.55 2.48 -14.39
N HIS A 83 -7.77 2.73 -14.88
CA HIS A 83 -8.23 2.26 -16.18
C HIS A 83 -7.36 2.84 -17.30
N ASP A 84 -7.09 4.14 -17.30
CA ASP A 84 -6.23 4.80 -18.28
C ASP A 84 -4.79 4.27 -18.20
N ALA A 85 -4.28 4.01 -16.98
CA ALA A 85 -2.96 3.42 -16.76
C ALA A 85 -2.85 1.97 -17.26
N CYS A 86 -3.96 1.22 -17.28
CA CYS A 86 -4.02 -0.15 -17.82
C CYS A 86 -4.35 -0.19 -19.33
N SER A 87 -4.70 0.94 -19.93
CA SER A 87 -5.02 1.04 -21.36
C SER A 87 -3.75 1.05 -22.21
N THR A 88 -3.81 0.42 -23.39
CA THR A 88 -2.69 0.38 -24.35
C THR A 88 -2.40 1.71 -25.02
N LYS A 89 -3.33 2.67 -24.92
CA LYS A 89 -3.14 4.07 -25.27
C LYS A 89 -3.35 4.88 -23.99
N ALA A 90 -2.25 5.37 -23.41
CA ALA A 90 -2.27 6.26 -22.25
C ALA A 90 -2.86 7.63 -22.63
N ILE A 91 -4.16 7.64 -22.94
CA ILE A 91 -4.92 8.84 -23.26
C ILE A 91 -5.69 9.15 -21.99
N GLN A 92 -5.39 10.31 -21.41
CA GLN A 92 -6.15 10.82 -20.27
C GLN A 92 -7.59 11.04 -20.73
N THR A 93 -8.51 10.26 -20.19
CA THR A 93 -9.91 10.35 -20.57
C THR A 93 -10.49 11.66 -20.02
N GLU A 94 -10.78 12.60 -20.91
CA GLU A 94 -11.70 13.73 -20.72
C GLU A 94 -11.56 14.48 -19.40
N SER A 95 -10.52 15.33 -19.25
CA SER A 95 -10.42 16.42 -18.23
C SER A 95 -10.88 16.13 -16.80
N THR A 96 -10.99 14.87 -16.38
CA THR A 96 -11.67 14.44 -15.14
C THR A 96 -10.73 14.50 -13.95
N TYR A 97 -9.43 14.44 -14.22
CA TYR A 97 -8.38 14.55 -13.25
C TYR A 97 -7.16 15.24 -13.82
N ALA A 98 -6.28 15.71 -12.95
CA ALA A 98 -4.92 16.10 -13.29
C ALA A 98 -3.97 15.38 -12.33
N VAL A 99 -3.03 14.59 -12.87
CA VAL A 99 -2.00 13.93 -12.05
C VAL A 99 -1.07 15.01 -11.49
N MET A 100 -0.87 14.99 -10.19
CA MET A 100 -0.07 15.98 -9.49
C MET A 100 1.35 15.48 -9.27
N ASP A 101 2.34 16.31 -9.61
CA ASP A 101 3.70 16.07 -9.15
C ASP A 101 3.84 16.49 -7.68
N LEU A 102 4.19 15.51 -6.86
CA LEU A 102 4.34 15.69 -5.42
C LEU A 102 5.78 16.05 -5.02
N GLY A 103 6.75 15.98 -5.94
CA GLY A 103 8.13 16.45 -5.78
C GLY A 103 8.70 16.30 -4.36
N ASP A 104 9.26 17.39 -3.85
CA ASP A 104 9.78 17.52 -2.48
C ASP A 104 8.81 18.24 -1.52
N LYS A 105 7.51 18.34 -1.88
CA LYS A 105 6.52 19.00 -1.01
C LYS A 105 6.39 18.24 0.29
N GLU A 106 6.48 18.91 1.43
CA GLU A 106 6.28 18.28 2.73
C GLU A 106 4.82 17.83 2.85
N ILE A 107 4.59 16.54 3.14
CA ILE A 107 3.25 16.02 3.41
C ILE A 107 3.17 15.71 4.90
N GLN A 108 2.26 16.40 5.60
CA GLN A 108 2.03 16.17 7.02
C GLN A 108 0.69 15.47 7.23
N SER A 109 0.68 14.55 8.20
CA SER A 109 -0.52 13.86 8.65
C SER A 109 -1.13 14.56 9.85
N SER A 110 -2.42 14.89 9.79
CA SER A 110 -3.14 15.37 10.97
C SER A 110 -3.55 14.20 11.88
N VAL A 111 -3.48 14.41 13.20
CA VAL A 111 -3.90 13.42 14.20
C VAL A 111 -5.41 13.22 14.10
N GLY A 112 -5.86 11.96 13.91
CA GLY A 112 -7.28 11.62 13.76
C GLY A 112 -7.78 11.53 12.32
N THR A 113 -6.89 11.47 11.32
CA THR A 113 -7.28 11.19 9.94
C THR A 113 -7.67 9.71 9.83
N THR A 114 -8.94 9.39 9.55
CA THR A 114 -9.34 8.00 9.29
C THR A 114 -9.14 7.71 7.81
N PRO A 115 -8.14 6.92 7.42
CA PRO A 115 -7.76 6.83 6.02
C PRO A 115 -8.74 5.93 5.26
N HIS A 116 -9.17 6.36 4.08
CA HIS A 116 -10.11 5.60 3.26
C HIS A 116 -9.38 4.44 2.59
N CYS A 117 -9.61 3.22 3.10
CA CYS A 117 -8.91 2.02 2.64
C CYS A 117 -9.57 1.45 1.38
N LEU A 118 -8.77 1.15 0.36
CA LEU A 118 -9.18 0.47 -0.86
C LEU A 118 -8.31 -0.77 -1.08
N LYS A 119 -8.85 -1.73 -1.82
CA LYS A 119 -8.15 -2.97 -2.21
C LYS A 119 -7.93 -2.93 -3.72
N ILE A 120 -6.69 -3.12 -4.16
CA ILE A 120 -6.33 -3.17 -5.58
C ILE A 120 -5.46 -4.39 -5.88
N SER A 121 -5.47 -4.84 -7.13
CA SER A 121 -4.56 -5.91 -7.59
C SER A 121 -3.14 -5.37 -7.76
N GLU A 122 -2.14 -6.23 -7.56
CA GLU A 122 -0.74 -5.89 -7.79
C GLU A 122 -0.46 -5.53 -9.26
N ALA A 123 -1.19 -6.12 -10.21
CA ALA A 123 -1.07 -5.78 -11.62
C ALA A 123 -1.48 -4.33 -11.92
N TRP A 124 -2.55 -3.84 -11.28
CA TRP A 124 -2.98 -2.45 -11.39
C TRP A 124 -1.98 -1.49 -10.76
N LEU A 125 -1.41 -1.86 -9.60
CA LEU A 125 -0.38 -1.08 -8.95
C LEU A 125 0.84 -0.89 -9.87
N ARG A 126 1.33 -1.97 -10.48
CA ARG A 126 2.46 -1.91 -11.42
C ARG A 126 2.15 -0.99 -12.61
N SER A 127 0.95 -1.09 -13.16
CA SER A 127 0.49 -0.25 -14.29
C SER A 127 0.44 1.23 -13.89
N LEU A 128 -0.09 1.53 -12.69
CA LEU A 128 -0.15 2.89 -12.14
C LEU A 128 1.24 3.49 -11.92
N LEU A 129 2.21 2.70 -11.44
CA LEU A 129 3.59 3.17 -11.23
C LEU A 129 4.30 3.50 -12.56
N SER A 130 4.00 2.76 -13.63
CA SER A 130 4.51 3.06 -14.97
C SER A 130 3.77 4.19 -15.69
N TYR A 131 2.61 4.62 -15.15
CA TYR A 131 1.75 5.59 -15.82
C TYR A 131 2.35 6.99 -15.83
N HIS A 132 2.51 7.52 -17.03
CA HIS A 132 2.89 8.90 -17.28
C HIS A 132 1.88 9.45 -18.27
N PRO A 133 0.92 10.30 -17.85
CA PRO A 133 0.04 10.95 -18.80
C PRO A 133 0.91 11.87 -19.66
N SER A 134 1.19 11.46 -20.90
CA SER A 134 1.88 12.30 -21.86
C SER A 134 0.97 13.47 -22.21
N SER A 135 1.35 14.68 -21.81
CA SER A 135 0.72 15.90 -22.32
C SER A 135 1.05 16.02 -23.80
N SER A 136 0.19 15.51 -24.67
CA SER A 136 0.26 15.79 -26.10
C SER A 136 -0.22 17.22 -26.33
N VAL A 137 0.70 18.19 -26.30
CA VAL A 137 0.53 19.42 -27.10
C VAL A 137 1.11 19.10 -28.46
N ASP A 138 0.23 18.82 -29.41
CA ASP A 138 0.57 18.75 -30.82
C ASP A 138 1.06 20.12 -31.30
N THR A 139 2.32 20.23 -31.71
CA THR A 139 2.75 21.15 -32.77
C THR A 139 4.03 20.65 -33.41
N SER A 140 3.92 19.88 -34.49
CA SER A 140 4.66 20.17 -35.72
C SER A 140 4.11 19.34 -36.87
N ALA A 141 4.08 19.99 -38.02
CA ALA A 141 3.26 19.73 -39.18
C ALA A 141 3.56 18.42 -39.93
N SER A 142 2.53 17.98 -40.66
CA SER A 142 2.45 16.84 -41.58
C SER A 142 3.48 16.90 -42.74
N PRO A 143 3.62 15.84 -43.58
CA PRO A 143 2.64 15.65 -44.66
C PRO A 143 2.26 14.19 -45.00
N SER A 144 0.97 14.05 -45.35
CA SER A 144 0.36 13.17 -46.35
C SER A 144 0.96 11.79 -46.67
N MET A 145 0.14 10.75 -46.46
CA MET A 145 -0.10 9.72 -47.48
C MET A 145 -1.60 9.38 -47.50
N HIS A 146 -2.20 9.52 -48.68
CA HIS A 146 -3.53 9.01 -49.03
C HIS A 146 -3.63 7.50 -48.74
N ASN A 147 -4.78 7.04 -48.21
CA ASN A 147 -5.63 6.09 -48.93
C ASN A 147 -6.92 5.74 -48.16
N ASN A 148 -7.99 5.67 -48.96
CA ASN A 148 -9.38 5.43 -48.65
C ASN A 148 -9.65 4.11 -47.89
N PHE A 149 -10.59 4.10 -46.93
CA PHE A 149 -11.65 3.08 -46.90
C PHE A 149 -12.84 3.43 -45.97
N VAL A 150 -13.97 3.76 -46.62
CA VAL A 150 -15.38 3.44 -46.32
C VAL A 150 -15.83 3.30 -44.85
N ALA A 151 -16.67 4.25 -44.43
CA ALA A 151 -17.66 4.07 -43.37
C ALA A 151 -18.86 3.26 -43.87
N PRO A 152 -19.54 2.50 -43.00
CA PRO A 152 -20.97 2.29 -43.17
C PRO A 152 -21.77 2.80 -41.97
N SER A 153 -22.77 3.58 -42.32
CA SER A 153 -23.83 4.10 -41.47
C SER A 153 -24.64 3.00 -40.78
N ILE A 154 -25.17 3.40 -39.62
CA ILE A 154 -26.19 2.76 -38.78
C ILE A 154 -27.42 2.32 -39.59
N PRO A 155 -28.12 1.27 -39.15
CA PRO A 155 -29.56 1.43 -38.95
C PRO A 155 -30.03 0.98 -37.55
N ASN A 156 -30.90 1.81 -36.99
CA ASN A 156 -31.72 1.52 -35.81
C ASN A 156 -32.64 0.33 -36.08
N ASP A 157 -32.81 -0.57 -35.12
CA ASP A 157 -34.06 -1.32 -34.98
C ASP A 157 -34.31 -1.76 -33.53
N ASP A 158 -35.58 -1.95 -33.23
CA ASP A 158 -36.26 -1.73 -31.95
C ASP A 158 -36.64 -3.05 -31.23
N SER A 159 -36.27 -3.19 -29.94
CA SER A 159 -36.93 -3.99 -28.86
C SER A 159 -37.09 -5.54 -28.97
N PRO A 160 -37.59 -6.27 -27.93
CA PRO A 160 -37.06 -6.43 -26.56
C PRO A 160 -36.97 -7.91 -26.08
N SER A 161 -36.21 -8.22 -25.00
CA SER A 161 -36.60 -9.07 -23.83
C SER A 161 -35.51 -9.97 -23.18
N LYS A 162 -35.55 -9.95 -21.84
CA LYS A 162 -35.25 -11.00 -20.83
C LYS A 162 -33.80 -11.37 -20.45
N THR A 163 -33.45 -11.06 -19.20
CA THR A 163 -33.04 -11.97 -18.07
C THR A 163 -32.25 -11.13 -17.04
N ALA A 164 -32.75 -10.87 -15.83
CA ALA A 164 -32.72 -11.69 -14.60
C ALA A 164 -31.50 -11.42 -13.70
N ASN A 165 -31.74 -11.50 -12.37
CA ASN A 165 -30.83 -11.43 -11.20
C ASN A 165 -30.74 -10.03 -10.56
N TYR A 166 -31.28 -9.71 -9.37
CA TYR A 166 -31.49 -10.45 -8.11
C TYR A 166 -30.22 -11.10 -7.54
N CYS A 167 -29.62 -10.44 -6.54
CA CYS A 167 -29.09 -10.96 -5.27
C CYS A 167 -28.36 -9.79 -4.60
N ALA A 168 -28.84 -9.16 -3.53
CA ALA A 168 -28.98 -9.69 -2.17
C ALA A 168 -27.78 -10.56 -1.76
N SER A 169 -26.90 -10.02 -0.92
CA SER A 169 -26.00 -10.81 -0.08
C SER A 169 -25.67 -9.95 1.14
N SER A 170 -26.32 -10.21 2.27
CA SER A 170 -26.02 -11.30 3.22
C SER A 170 -24.99 -10.84 4.25
N GLN A 171 -25.53 -10.27 5.33
CA GLN A 171 -24.94 -10.40 6.65
C GLN A 171 -24.80 -11.89 6.96
N VAL A 172 -23.57 -12.36 7.16
CA VAL A 172 -23.33 -13.63 7.83
C VAL A 172 -22.73 -13.31 9.19
N HIS A 173 -23.59 -13.46 10.19
CA HIS A 173 -23.24 -13.50 11.61
C HIS A 173 -22.60 -14.85 11.88
N TYR A 174 -21.40 -14.86 12.45
CA TYR A 174 -20.93 -16.00 13.24
C TYR A 174 -20.75 -15.53 14.67
N MET A 175 -21.64 -16.01 15.55
CA MET A 175 -21.33 -16.17 16.97
C MET A 175 -20.38 -17.36 17.11
N THR A 176 -19.36 -17.29 17.97
CA THR A 176 -18.93 -18.40 18.86
C THR A 176 -17.67 -18.03 19.66
N THR A 177 -17.90 -17.97 20.98
CA THR A 177 -17.06 -18.22 22.16
C THR A 177 -15.56 -17.89 22.18
N ALA A 178 -15.22 -16.95 23.08
CA ALA A 178 -13.90 -16.77 23.66
C ALA A 178 -13.41 -18.02 24.42
N PRO A 179 -12.08 -18.21 24.47
CA PRO A 179 -11.42 -18.74 25.66
C PRO A 179 -10.59 -17.66 26.36
N VAL A 180 -10.73 -17.69 27.68
CA VAL A 180 -9.98 -16.94 28.69
C VAL A 180 -8.54 -17.44 28.77
N LEU A 181 -7.66 -16.57 29.30
CA LEU A 181 -6.40 -16.87 29.99
C LEU A 181 -5.10 -16.85 29.15
N ASN A 182 -4.39 -15.71 29.18
CA ASN A 182 -3.21 -15.63 30.05
C ASN A 182 -2.72 -14.19 30.22
N LYS A 183 -2.66 -13.82 31.50
CA LYS A 183 -2.10 -12.61 32.07
C LYS A 183 -0.57 -12.73 32.06
N ILE A 184 0.12 -11.83 31.38
CA ILE A 184 1.55 -11.59 31.62
C ILE A 184 1.71 -10.09 31.84
N GLU A 185 1.98 -9.72 33.08
CA GLU A 185 2.28 -8.37 33.55
C GLU A 185 3.62 -7.89 32.97
N PRO A 186 3.74 -6.63 32.49
CA PRO A 186 5.03 -6.03 32.24
C PRO A 186 5.64 -5.49 33.55
N LEU A 187 6.85 -5.97 33.83
CA LEU A 187 7.75 -5.49 34.87
C LEU A 187 8.01 -3.99 34.72
N MET A 188 7.80 -3.24 35.80
CA MET A 188 8.10 -1.82 35.89
C MET A 188 9.62 -1.59 35.84
N TYR A 189 10.07 -0.80 34.85
CA TYR A 189 11.29 -0.01 34.98
C TYR A 189 10.92 1.45 35.10
N ALA A 190 10.95 1.94 36.33
CA ALA A 190 10.98 3.36 36.63
C ALA A 190 12.36 3.91 36.24
N THR A 191 12.39 4.92 35.38
CA THR A 191 13.51 5.88 35.37
C THR A 191 12.89 7.25 35.19
N GLY A 192 12.72 7.93 36.32
CA GLY A 192 12.20 9.28 36.37
C GLY A 192 13.18 10.25 35.71
N GLY A 193 12.65 11.03 34.76
CA GLY A 193 13.19 12.34 34.46
C GLY A 193 12.73 13.33 35.53
N ALA A 194 13.65 14.16 36.01
CA ALA A 194 13.32 15.43 36.63
C ALA A 194 14.22 16.49 35.99
N SER A 195 13.61 17.28 35.11
CA SER A 195 14.12 18.56 34.63
C SER A 195 13.56 19.66 35.54
N ALA A 196 14.44 20.48 36.11
CA ALA A 196 14.12 21.77 36.74
C ALA A 196 15.31 22.69 36.42
N VAL A 197 15.17 23.65 35.49
CA VAL A 197 14.61 25.01 35.66
C VAL A 197 15.49 25.90 36.57
N VAL A 198 16.16 26.85 35.90
CA VAL A 198 16.46 28.24 36.29
C VAL A 198 17.42 28.49 37.47
N SER A 199 18.53 29.17 37.18
CA SER A 199 18.87 30.48 37.77
C SER A 199 20.12 31.09 37.12
N ALA A 200 19.95 32.30 36.57
CA ALA A 200 21.05 33.24 36.32
C ALA A 200 21.46 33.91 37.65
N PRO A 201 22.69 34.46 37.74
CA PRO A 201 22.74 35.92 37.77
C PRO A 201 23.89 36.55 36.97
N PHE A 202 23.57 37.76 36.54
CA PHE A 202 24.35 38.79 35.89
C PHE A 202 25.33 39.48 36.86
N ILE A 203 26.62 39.61 36.52
CA ILE A 203 27.55 40.69 36.95
C ILE A 203 28.63 40.91 35.87
N GLU A 204 28.58 42.05 35.18
CA GLU A 204 29.68 42.78 34.51
C GLU A 204 30.44 43.65 35.56
N PRO A 205 31.58 44.35 35.33
CA PRO A 205 32.52 44.41 34.20
C PRO A 205 34.02 44.38 34.59
N ALA A 206 34.95 44.25 33.63
CA ALA A 206 36.21 45.04 33.55
C ALA A 206 37.14 44.55 32.41
N ALA A 207 37.47 45.45 31.49
CA ALA A 207 38.63 45.35 30.59
C ALA A 207 39.93 45.70 31.33
N PRO A 208 41.11 45.26 30.83
CA PRO A 208 41.91 46.17 30.00
C PRO A 208 42.61 45.50 28.80
N ALA A 209 42.91 46.29 27.77
CA ALA A 209 43.72 45.98 26.59
C ALA A 209 45.23 46.25 26.84
N PRO A 210 46.12 46.33 25.82
CA PRO A 210 46.57 45.35 24.81
C PRO A 210 48.12 45.19 24.79
N SER A 211 48.65 44.15 24.12
CA SER A 211 50.02 43.99 23.52
C SER A 211 50.35 42.49 23.44
N ALA A 212 51.03 41.88 22.47
CA ALA A 212 51.70 42.30 21.25
C ALA A 212 51.83 41.06 20.34
N LEU A 213 52.10 41.32 19.06
CA LEU A 213 52.41 40.36 18.00
C LEU A 213 53.60 39.45 18.32
N THR A 214 53.47 38.15 18.08
CA THR A 214 54.56 37.32 17.52
C THR A 214 53.93 36.14 16.79
N GLY A 215 54.21 36.04 15.48
CA GLY A 215 53.75 34.96 14.64
C GLY A 215 54.46 33.65 14.97
N ASN A 216 53.75 32.54 14.72
CA ASN A 216 54.29 31.36 14.04
C ASN A 216 53.12 30.56 13.48
N HIS A 217 52.91 30.74 12.19
CA HIS A 217 51.99 29.99 11.35
C HIS A 217 52.62 28.62 11.04
N LEU A 218 52.22 27.58 11.78
CA LEU A 218 52.48 26.19 11.39
C LEU A 218 51.16 25.42 11.39
N ALA A 219 50.67 25.18 10.18
CA ALA A 219 49.44 24.48 9.89
C ALA A 219 49.54 22.99 10.26
N LYS A 220 48.56 22.51 11.05
CA LYS A 220 47.82 21.23 10.99
C LYS A 220 47.53 20.62 12.38
N PRO A 221 46.33 20.92 12.94
CA PRO A 221 45.60 19.93 13.75
C PRO A 221 44.19 19.63 13.22
N LEU A 222 43.72 20.35 12.19
CA LEU A 222 42.32 20.28 11.74
C LEU A 222 42.03 19.02 10.89
N ASP A 223 43.00 18.59 10.05
CA ASP A 223 42.85 17.43 9.15
C ASP A 223 42.73 16.09 9.91
N GLN A 224 43.36 15.95 11.08
CA GLN A 224 43.34 14.70 11.85
C GLN A 224 41.98 14.43 12.50
N ASN A 225 41.24 15.46 12.92
CA ASN A 225 39.91 15.30 13.49
C ASN A 225 38.88 14.93 12.42
N ILE A 226 39.00 15.52 11.22
CA ILE A 226 38.14 15.20 10.08
C ILE A 226 38.38 13.75 9.64
N SER A 227 39.65 13.33 9.53
CA SER A 227 40.01 11.97 9.16
C SER A 227 39.50 10.92 10.16
N LYS A 228 39.65 11.16 11.47
CA LYS A 228 39.10 10.28 12.51
C LYS A 228 37.57 10.19 12.44
N LYS A 229 36.87 11.29 12.18
CA LYS A 229 35.41 11.32 12.04
C LYS A 229 34.96 10.53 10.80
N ILE A 230 35.68 10.66 9.69
CA ILE A 230 35.44 9.85 8.48
C ILE A 230 35.67 8.37 8.78
N GLU A 231 36.75 8.02 9.47
CA GLU A 231 37.06 6.63 9.83
C GLU A 231 35.98 6.02 10.75
N THR A 232 35.49 6.76 11.75
CA THR A 232 34.41 6.29 12.61
C THR A 232 33.09 6.12 11.85
N ASN A 233 32.79 7.04 10.92
CA ASN A 233 31.60 6.92 10.07
C ASN A 233 31.70 5.72 9.13
N LEU A 234 32.86 5.48 8.52
CA LEU A 234 33.09 4.32 7.66
C LEU A 234 33.01 3.01 8.45
N LYS A 235 33.57 2.95 9.66
CA LYS A 235 33.44 1.81 10.56
C LYS A 235 31.98 1.54 10.93
N SER A 236 31.23 2.60 11.27
CA SER A 236 29.80 2.50 11.56
C SER A 236 29.01 2.02 10.35
N LEU A 237 29.31 2.53 9.15
CA LEU A 237 28.68 2.10 7.90
C LEU A 237 28.97 0.63 7.58
N ILE A 238 30.22 0.19 7.71
CA ILE A 238 30.60 -1.21 7.49
C ILE A 238 29.87 -2.12 8.48
N ALA A 239 29.82 -1.74 9.76
CA ALA A 239 29.10 -2.51 10.78
C ALA A 239 27.60 -2.57 10.48
N SER A 240 26.99 -1.45 10.07
CA SER A 240 25.58 -1.37 9.69
C SER A 240 25.26 -2.25 8.48
N VAL A 241 26.07 -2.18 7.42
CA VAL A 241 25.89 -3.01 6.22
C VAL A 241 26.09 -4.48 6.52
N THR A 242 27.06 -4.83 7.37
CA THR A 242 27.32 -6.22 7.77
C THR A 242 26.15 -6.78 8.57
N ASN A 243 25.65 -6.04 9.56
CA ASN A 243 24.50 -6.44 10.35
C ASN A 243 23.23 -6.59 9.50
N HIS A 244 23.02 -5.67 8.54
CA HIS A 244 21.89 -5.77 7.62
C HIS A 244 21.99 -7.00 6.72
N LYS A 245 23.20 -7.32 6.22
CA LYS A 245 23.45 -8.55 5.46
C LYS A 245 23.15 -9.80 6.28
N GLU A 246 23.60 -9.86 7.53
CA GLU A 246 23.33 -10.98 8.44
C GLU A 246 21.82 -11.14 8.69
N THR A 247 21.13 -10.03 8.92
CA THR A 247 19.66 -10.01 9.08
C THR A 247 18.95 -10.54 7.84
N LEU A 248 19.33 -10.07 6.65
CA LEU A 248 18.76 -10.54 5.38
C LEU A 248 19.02 -12.02 5.14
N LEU A 249 20.22 -12.52 5.47
CA LEU A 249 20.54 -13.93 5.36
C LEU A 249 19.69 -14.78 6.31
N ALA A 250 19.50 -14.32 7.55
CA ALA A 250 18.63 -15.00 8.52
C ALA A 250 17.17 -15.05 8.03
N GLN A 251 16.64 -13.94 7.53
CA GLN A 251 15.29 -13.89 6.95
C GLN A 251 15.16 -14.79 5.71
N TYR A 252 16.18 -14.86 4.87
CA TYR A 252 16.17 -15.74 3.70
C TYR A 252 16.10 -17.21 4.09
N VAL A 253 16.86 -17.63 5.11
CA VAL A 253 16.80 -19.00 5.64
C VAL A 253 15.42 -19.29 6.23
N GLU A 254 14.87 -18.38 7.03
CA GLU A 254 13.54 -18.54 7.62
C GLU A 254 12.43 -18.66 6.56
N LEU A 255 12.49 -17.83 5.51
CA LEU A 255 11.55 -17.88 4.40
C LEU A 255 11.64 -19.21 3.65
N LYS A 256 12.86 -19.72 3.44
CA LYS A 256 13.06 -21.02 2.80
C LYS A 256 12.46 -22.16 3.64
N ASP A 257 12.73 -22.17 4.94
CA ASP A 257 12.17 -23.19 5.85
C ASP A 257 10.63 -23.12 5.90
N ARG A 258 10.08 -21.89 5.86
CA ARG A 258 8.62 -21.69 5.82
C ARG A 258 8.03 -22.21 4.51
N GLN A 259 8.70 -21.98 3.39
CA GLN A 259 8.28 -22.48 2.08
C GLN A 259 8.25 -24.01 2.06
N GLU A 260 9.31 -24.67 2.54
CA GLU A 260 9.38 -26.14 2.61
C GLU A 260 8.26 -26.72 3.50
N LYS A 261 7.95 -26.07 4.62
CA LYS A 261 6.82 -26.46 5.50
C LYS A 261 5.46 -26.31 4.82
N LEU A 262 5.26 -25.26 4.02
CA LEU A 262 4.02 -25.05 3.27
C LEU A 262 3.85 -26.13 2.20
N GLU A 263 4.90 -26.43 1.43
CA GLU A 263 4.88 -27.49 0.43
C GLU A 263 4.61 -28.87 1.05
N GLN A 264 5.18 -29.14 2.23
CA GLN A 264 4.91 -30.38 2.95
C GLN A 264 3.43 -30.47 3.37
N ARG A 265 2.85 -29.38 3.87
CA ARG A 265 1.42 -29.34 4.24
C ARG A 265 0.52 -29.51 3.03
N GLU A 266 0.85 -28.87 1.91
CA GLU A 266 0.12 -28.99 0.66
C GLU A 266 0.09 -30.45 0.16
N ARG A 267 1.25 -31.14 0.16
CA ARG A 267 1.31 -32.56 -0.20
C ARG A 267 0.44 -33.43 0.72
N LEU A 268 0.44 -33.17 2.02
CA LEU A 268 -0.39 -33.89 2.98
C LEU A 268 -1.89 -33.65 2.75
N LEU A 269 -2.27 -32.41 2.43
CA LEU A 269 -3.65 -32.07 2.11
C LEU A 269 -4.12 -32.78 0.83
N LEU A 270 -3.30 -32.79 -0.22
CA LEU A 270 -3.62 -33.51 -1.47
C LEU A 270 -3.82 -35.01 -1.25
N ILE A 271 -2.98 -35.65 -0.44
CA ILE A 271 -3.15 -37.08 -0.10
C ILE A 271 -4.47 -37.30 0.64
N ARG A 272 -4.81 -36.42 1.59
CA ARG A 272 -6.06 -36.52 2.35
C ARG A 272 -7.28 -36.29 1.46
N GLU A 273 -7.23 -35.32 0.57
CA GLU A 273 -8.30 -35.01 -0.38
C GLU A 273 -8.57 -36.20 -1.30
N LEU A 274 -7.51 -36.82 -1.83
CA LEU A 274 -7.63 -38.03 -2.66
C LEU A 274 -8.26 -39.19 -1.86
N ALA A 275 -7.85 -39.38 -0.61
CA ALA A 275 -8.41 -40.42 0.25
C ALA A 275 -9.90 -40.20 0.53
N LEU A 276 -10.31 -38.95 0.77
CA LEU A 276 -11.72 -38.58 0.97
C LEU A 276 -12.53 -38.76 -0.31
N SER A 277 -12.02 -38.31 -1.46
CA SER A 277 -12.69 -38.50 -2.76
C SER A 277 -12.92 -39.98 -3.06
N LYS A 278 -11.94 -40.84 -2.78
CA LYS A 278 -12.12 -42.29 -2.94
C LYS A 278 -13.24 -42.85 -2.03
N GLN A 279 -13.31 -42.38 -0.79
CA GLN A 279 -14.34 -42.79 0.15
C GLN A 279 -15.73 -42.29 -0.27
N GLU A 280 -15.82 -41.07 -0.81
CA GLU A 280 -17.06 -40.53 -1.37
C GLU A 280 -17.57 -41.36 -2.55
N ASP A 281 -16.68 -41.78 -3.45
CA ASP A 281 -17.03 -42.64 -4.58
C ASP A 281 -17.54 -44.02 -4.13
N GLU A 282 -16.92 -44.62 -3.10
CA GLU A 282 -17.34 -45.89 -2.51
C GLU A 282 -18.74 -45.79 -1.91
N LEU A 283 -18.99 -44.75 -1.09
CA LEU A 283 -20.31 -44.49 -0.53
C LEU A 283 -21.36 -44.22 -1.62
N ALA A 284 -20.99 -43.52 -2.69
CA ALA A 284 -21.89 -43.27 -3.82
C ALA A 284 -22.25 -44.54 -4.60
N MET A 285 -21.36 -45.54 -4.63
CA MET A 285 -21.68 -46.88 -5.17
C MET A 285 -22.62 -47.64 -4.24
N ASP A 286 -22.35 -47.63 -2.94
CA ASP A 286 -23.19 -48.32 -1.94
C ASP A 286 -24.62 -47.78 -1.92
N ILE A 287 -24.78 -46.45 -1.98
CA ILE A 287 -26.11 -45.82 -2.06
C ILE A 287 -26.86 -46.28 -3.32
N ARG A 288 -26.17 -46.33 -4.47
CA ARG A 288 -26.79 -46.81 -5.73
C ARG A 288 -27.20 -48.28 -5.64
N SER A 289 -26.39 -49.12 -5.00
CA SER A 289 -26.71 -50.52 -4.74
C SER A 289 -27.94 -50.68 -3.84
N LEU A 290 -28.01 -49.91 -2.75
CA LEU A 290 -29.15 -49.90 -1.84
C LEU A 290 -30.43 -49.42 -2.53
N GLN A 291 -30.36 -48.37 -3.33
CA GLN A 291 -31.51 -47.89 -4.12
C GLN A 291 -32.01 -48.95 -5.11
N ALA A 292 -31.11 -49.68 -5.76
CA ALA A 292 -31.49 -50.77 -6.65
C ALA A 292 -32.19 -51.92 -5.90
N ALA A 293 -31.68 -52.29 -4.71
CA ALA A 293 -32.31 -53.30 -3.86
C ALA A 293 -33.69 -52.84 -3.35
N GLU A 294 -33.82 -51.58 -2.96
CA GLU A 294 -35.10 -50.99 -2.55
C GLU A 294 -36.13 -51.03 -3.69
N GLN A 295 -35.72 -50.70 -4.92
CA GLN A 295 -36.59 -50.79 -6.10
C GLN A 295 -37.05 -52.23 -6.37
N GLN A 296 -36.16 -53.21 -6.21
CA GLN A 296 -36.53 -54.63 -6.36
C GLN A 296 -37.57 -55.07 -5.33
N ILE A 297 -37.39 -54.69 -4.06
CA ILE A 297 -38.37 -54.98 -2.99
C ILE A 297 -39.71 -54.30 -3.26
N ASN A 298 -39.69 -53.02 -3.66
CA ASN A 298 -40.91 -52.28 -3.99
C ASN A 298 -41.67 -52.91 -5.18
N ASN A 299 -40.95 -53.46 -6.16
CA ASN A 299 -41.57 -54.17 -7.27
C ASN A 299 -42.20 -55.49 -6.81
N LEU A 300 -41.55 -56.25 -5.94
CA LEU A 300 -42.09 -57.48 -5.35
C LEU A 300 -43.33 -57.23 -4.48
N MET A 301 -43.39 -56.11 -3.77
CA MET A 301 -44.55 -55.77 -2.93
C MET A 301 -45.77 -55.27 -3.72
N ARG A 302 -45.60 -54.90 -5.00
CA ARG A 302 -46.69 -54.43 -5.87
C ARG A 302 -47.27 -55.52 -6.77
N SER A 303 -46.60 -56.66 -6.92
CA SER A 303 -47.10 -57.84 -7.64
C SER A 303 -47.93 -58.75 -6.74
#